data_AF-A0A942TNH1-F1
#
_entry.id   AF-A0A942TNH1-F1
#
_cell.length_a   1.000
_cell.length_b   1.000
_cell.length_c   1.000
_cell.angle_alpha   90.00
_cell.angle_beta   90.00
_cell.angle_gamma   90.00
#
_symmetry.space_group_name_H-M   'P 1'
#
loop_
_entity.id
_entity.type
_entity.pdbx_description
1 polymer ?
#
loop_
_entity_poly.entity_id
_entity_poly.type
_entity_poly.pdbx_seq_one_letter_code
_entity_poly.pdbx_strand_id
1 'polypeptide(L)'
;MSLSTQFYTMLSMIAMGSFFGASLDTYQRFLNRKNRKKLIVFVNDILFWIIHGLIAFYILFLVNYGELRFYLLLALLCGFSAYQALLKKFYLKVLELVIHLTKETIRFLYKLFITLIYTPIKWLVLFIIGALLFLGKVLLSLVKFMVKVLLWVLKVVLYPIKLIGKGLLQLVPKQVKQAFQKLFNVLEGYFIIIKNVMTKGIHFIKKIFRI
;
A
#
# COMPACT_ATOMS: atom_id res chain seq x y z
N MET A 1 62.62 -23.30 1.77
CA MET A 1 61.60 -22.98 2.80
C MET A 1 62.13 -23.34 4.17
N SER A 2 61.99 -22.47 5.16
CA SER A 2 62.27 -22.80 6.57
C SER A 2 61.09 -23.59 7.16
N LEU A 3 61.33 -24.35 8.23
CA LEU A 3 60.28 -25.11 8.94
C LEU A 3 59.11 -24.20 9.36
N SER A 4 59.42 -22.98 9.82
CA SER A 4 58.42 -21.99 10.24
C SER A 4 57.48 -21.59 9.09
N THR A 5 58.01 -21.41 7.88
CA THR A 5 57.19 -21.09 6.71
C THR A 5 56.26 -22.25 6.32
N GLN A 6 56.72 -23.50 6.49
CA GLN A 6 55.89 -24.68 6.22
C GLN A 6 54.73 -24.79 7.22
N PHE A 7 54.99 -24.60 8.51
CA PHE A 7 53.93 -24.59 9.54
C PHE A 7 52.92 -23.47 9.31
N TYR A 8 53.39 -22.26 8.98
CA TYR A 8 52.51 -21.14 8.66
C TYR A 8 51.64 -21.45 7.45
N THR A 9 52.22 -21.99 6.37
CA THR A 9 51.45 -22.43 5.19
C THR A 9 50.40 -23.48 5.55
N MET A 10 50.76 -24.46 6.37
CA MET A 10 49.85 -25.52 6.78
C MET A 10 48.67 -24.97 7.59
N LEU A 11 48.93 -24.07 8.54
CA LEU A 11 47.90 -23.43 9.35
C LEU A 11 46.99 -22.55 8.50
N SER A 12 47.54 -21.78 7.55
CA SER A 12 46.76 -20.99 6.60
C SER A 12 45.86 -21.85 5.73
N MET A 13 46.32 -23.03 5.28
CA MET A 13 45.51 -23.96 4.51
C MET A 13 44.41 -24.61 5.35
N ILE A 14 44.68 -24.96 6.61
CA ILE A 14 43.66 -25.43 7.56
C ILE A 14 42.59 -24.35 7.75
N ALA A 15 43.00 -23.11 8.01
CA ALA A 15 42.09 -21.97 8.17
C ALA A 15 41.25 -21.74 6.91
N MET A 16 41.86 -21.83 5.72
CA MET A 16 41.14 -21.72 4.45
C MET A 16 40.13 -22.86 4.26
N GLY A 17 40.47 -24.09 4.65
CA GLY A 17 39.56 -25.24 4.61
C GLY A 17 38.37 -25.06 5.54
N SER A 18 38.60 -24.53 6.74
CA SER A 18 37.52 -24.19 7.68
C SER A 18 36.66 -23.04 7.17
N PHE A 19 37.26 -22.00 6.60
CA PHE A 19 36.57 -20.88 5.96
C PHE A 19 35.69 -21.36 4.79
N PHE A 20 36.24 -22.24 3.94
CA PHE A 20 35.49 -22.85 2.84
C PHE A 20 34.26 -23.60 3.36
N GLY A 21 34.39 -24.37 4.45
CA GLY A 21 33.25 -25.06 5.08
C GLY A 21 32.17 -24.10 5.58
N ALA A 22 32.56 -23.03 6.26
CA ALA A 22 31.64 -21.99 6.74
C ALA A 22 30.92 -21.28 5.60
N SER A 23 31.67 -20.90 4.56
CA SER A 23 31.15 -20.25 3.36
C SER A 23 30.17 -21.14 2.60
N LEU A 24 30.46 -22.44 2.51
CA LEU A 24 29.60 -23.43 1.86
C LEU A 24 28.27 -23.62 2.61
N ASP A 25 28.30 -23.74 3.94
CA ASP A 25 27.08 -23.86 4.74
C ASP A 25 26.21 -22.59 4.63
N THR A 26 26.83 -21.41 4.65
CA THR A 26 26.15 -20.12 4.43
C THR A 26 25.53 -20.05 3.05
N TYR A 27 26.31 -20.38 2.02
CA TYR A 27 25.85 -20.43 0.64
C TYR A 27 24.64 -21.35 0.48
N GLN A 28 24.69 -22.57 1.03
CA GLN A 28 23.56 -23.51 0.98
C GLN A 28 22.31 -22.97 1.68
N ARG A 29 22.46 -22.29 2.83
CA ARG A 29 21.34 -21.71 3.58
C ARG A 29 20.66 -20.58 2.81
N PHE A 30 21.42 -19.73 2.12
CA PHE A 30 20.86 -18.62 1.32
C PHE A 30 20.32 -19.06 -0.03
N LEU A 31 20.93 -20.05 -0.68
CA LEU A 31 20.58 -20.45 -2.03
C LEU A 31 19.24 -21.22 -2.12
N ASN A 32 18.72 -21.77 -1.01
CA ASN A 32 17.41 -22.44 -0.94
C ASN A 32 17.04 -23.21 -2.22
N ARG A 33 17.85 -24.24 -2.54
CA ARG A 33 17.89 -24.93 -3.86
C ARG A 33 16.53 -25.34 -4.43
N LYS A 34 15.54 -25.65 -3.58
CA LYS A 34 14.20 -26.09 -4.02
C LYS A 34 13.37 -24.96 -4.66
N ASN A 35 13.61 -23.71 -4.30
CA ASN A 35 12.77 -22.57 -4.69
C ASN A 35 13.40 -21.68 -5.78
N ARG A 36 14.62 -21.98 -6.23
CA ARG A 36 15.37 -21.14 -7.19
C ARG A 36 15.47 -21.83 -8.55
N LYS A 37 15.47 -21.03 -9.62
CA LYS A 37 15.64 -21.52 -11.00
C LYS A 37 16.98 -22.25 -11.13
N LYS A 38 16.99 -23.42 -11.80
CA LYS A 38 18.18 -24.27 -11.97
C LYS A 38 19.38 -23.50 -12.57
N LEU A 39 19.14 -22.60 -13.52
CA LEU A 39 20.19 -21.77 -14.12
C LEU A 39 20.88 -20.85 -13.10
N ILE A 40 20.12 -20.26 -12.17
CA ILE A 40 20.66 -19.37 -11.14
C ILE A 40 21.53 -20.18 -10.17
N VAL A 41 21.08 -21.36 -9.76
CA VAL A 41 21.86 -22.27 -8.91
C VAL A 41 23.16 -22.65 -9.60
N PHE A 42 23.11 -23.01 -10.88
CA PHE A 42 24.28 -23.39 -11.66
C PHE A 42 25.32 -22.26 -11.79
N VAL A 43 24.88 -21.05 -12.14
CA VAL A 43 25.79 -19.89 -12.25
C VAL A 43 26.42 -19.55 -10.89
N ASN A 44 25.64 -19.59 -9.82
CA ASN A 44 26.16 -19.33 -8.48
C ASN A 44 27.14 -20.43 -8.02
N ASP A 45 26.88 -21.70 -8.35
CA ASP A 45 27.79 -22.80 -8.02
C ASP A 45 29.13 -22.61 -8.74
N ILE A 46 29.13 -22.27 -10.03
CA ILE A 46 30.35 -21.96 -10.79
C ILE A 46 31.10 -20.78 -10.16
N LEU A 47 30.41 -19.68 -9.88
CA LEU A 47 31.02 -18.50 -9.25
C LEU A 47 31.63 -18.84 -7.88
N PHE A 48 30.93 -19.63 -7.08
CA PHE A 48 31.41 -20.05 -5.76
C PHE A 48 32.73 -20.82 -5.86
N TRP A 49 32.81 -21.79 -6.77
CA TRP A 49 34.04 -22.57 -6.99
C TRP A 49 35.19 -21.73 -7.55
N ILE A 50 34.92 -20.85 -8.51
CA ILE A 50 35.95 -19.95 -9.07
C ILE A 50 36.48 -19.03 -7.98
N ILE A 51 35.62 -18.37 -7.21
CA ILE A 51 36.02 -17.43 -6.15
C ILE A 51 36.86 -18.15 -5.09
N HIS A 52 36.41 -19.31 -4.58
CA HIS A 52 37.17 -20.01 -3.55
C HIS A 52 38.47 -20.63 -4.09
N GLY A 53 38.48 -21.09 -5.34
CA GLY A 53 39.70 -21.54 -6.02
C GLY A 53 40.73 -20.41 -6.14
N LEU A 54 40.29 -19.21 -6.55
CA LEU A 54 41.15 -18.03 -6.63
C LEU A 54 41.64 -17.57 -5.26
N ILE A 55 40.79 -17.55 -4.24
CA ILE A 55 41.19 -17.19 -2.87
C ILE A 55 42.21 -18.20 -2.33
N ALA A 56 41.96 -19.50 -2.52
CA ALA A 56 42.87 -20.55 -2.06
C ALA A 56 44.24 -20.43 -2.76
N PHE A 57 44.24 -20.22 -4.08
CA PHE A 57 45.45 -20.00 -4.85
C PHE A 57 46.18 -18.72 -4.42
N TYR A 58 45.47 -17.63 -4.17
CA TYR A 58 46.04 -16.36 -3.71
C TYR A 58 46.72 -16.50 -2.34
N ILE A 59 46.08 -17.17 -1.38
CA ILE A 59 46.68 -17.43 -0.07
C ILE A 59 47.92 -18.32 -0.24
N LEU A 60 47.85 -19.34 -1.10
CA LEU A 60 48.97 -20.23 -1.37
C LEU A 60 50.13 -19.49 -2.09
N PHE A 61 49.80 -18.53 -2.94
CA PHE A 61 50.77 -17.63 -3.58
C PHE A 61 51.46 -16.72 -2.57
N LEU A 62 50.70 -16.10 -1.66
CA LEU A 62 51.23 -15.20 -0.64
C LEU A 62 52.18 -15.91 0.33
N VAL A 63 51.85 -17.16 0.68
CA VAL A 63 52.55 -17.88 1.76
C VAL A 63 53.64 -18.82 1.24
N ASN A 64 53.48 -19.37 0.04
CA ASN A 64 54.38 -20.38 -0.52
C ASN A 64 54.67 -20.16 -2.02
N TYR A 65 54.58 -18.93 -2.51
CA TYR A 65 54.86 -18.55 -3.91
C TYR A 65 54.11 -19.38 -4.97
N GLY A 66 53.00 -20.02 -4.62
CA GLY A 66 52.23 -20.82 -5.58
C GLY A 66 52.63 -22.30 -5.62
N GLU A 67 53.59 -22.75 -4.78
CA GLU A 67 54.03 -24.15 -4.77
C GLU A 67 52.95 -25.08 -4.19
N LEU A 68 52.23 -25.76 -5.07
CA LEU A 68 51.27 -26.80 -4.72
C LEU A 68 52.01 -28.07 -4.31
N ARG A 69 51.89 -28.42 -3.02
CA ARG A 69 52.44 -29.65 -2.44
C ARG A 69 51.32 -30.48 -1.83
N PHE A 70 51.44 -31.80 -1.88
CA PHE A 70 50.36 -32.71 -1.48
C PHE A 70 49.89 -32.52 -0.03
N TYR A 71 50.80 -32.23 0.90
CA TYR A 71 50.45 -31.99 2.30
C TYR A 71 49.59 -30.73 2.51
N LEU A 72 49.66 -29.73 1.61
CA LEU A 72 48.82 -28.53 1.67
C LEU A 72 47.36 -28.85 1.33
N LEU A 73 47.14 -29.78 0.40
CA LEU A 73 45.81 -30.28 0.08
C LEU A 73 45.24 -31.09 1.26
N LEU A 74 46.06 -31.91 1.92
CA LEU A 74 45.66 -32.59 3.16
C LEU A 74 45.32 -31.59 4.26
N ALA A 75 46.11 -30.54 4.44
CA ALA A 75 45.86 -29.49 5.42
C ALA A 75 44.51 -28.79 5.16
N LEU A 76 44.20 -28.49 3.90
CA LEU A 76 42.90 -27.94 3.49
C LEU A 76 41.74 -28.89 3.81
N LEU A 77 41.86 -30.17 3.43
CA LEU A 77 40.85 -31.19 3.71
C LEU A 77 40.66 -31.42 5.22
N CYS A 78 41.76 -31.39 5.98
CA CYS A 78 41.75 -31.50 7.43
C CYS A 78 41.03 -30.30 8.06
N GLY A 79 41.33 -29.07 7.62
CA GLY A 79 40.64 -27.87 8.08
C GLY A 79 39.14 -27.85 7.76
N PHE A 80 38.76 -28.34 6.59
CA PHE A 80 37.34 -28.52 6.23
C PHE A 80 36.66 -29.56 7.13
N SER A 81 37.31 -30.69 7.36
CA SER A 81 36.79 -31.78 8.21
C SER A 81 36.66 -31.34 9.68
N ALA A 82 37.66 -30.60 10.18
CA ALA A 82 37.65 -30.01 11.51
C ALA A 82 36.48 -29.02 11.67
N TYR A 83 36.24 -28.17 10.67
CA TYR A 83 35.07 -27.29 10.67
C TYR A 83 33.77 -28.09 10.71
N GLN A 84 33.63 -29.11 9.85
CA GLN A 84 32.41 -29.91 9.76
C GLN A 84 32.11 -30.65 11.08
N ALA A 85 33.13 -31.17 11.76
CA ALA A 85 32.99 -31.92 13.00
C ALA A 85 32.76 -31.03 14.23
N LEU A 86 33.52 -29.94 14.36
CA LEU A 86 33.58 -29.14 15.59
C LEU A 86 32.77 -27.85 15.50
N LEU A 87 32.92 -27.09 14.41
CA LEU A 87 32.45 -25.71 14.31
C LEU A 87 31.06 -25.59 13.67
N LYS A 88 30.66 -26.54 12.81
CA LYS A 88 29.41 -26.47 12.06
C LYS A 88 28.18 -26.18 12.91
N LYS A 89 28.01 -26.91 14.02
CA LYS A 89 26.85 -26.73 14.91
C LYS A 89 26.81 -25.33 15.52
N PHE A 90 27.96 -24.83 15.96
CA PHE A 90 28.08 -23.49 16.53
C PHE A 90 27.84 -22.42 15.46
N TYR A 91 28.48 -22.56 14.30
CA TYR A 91 28.35 -21.65 13.18
C TYR A 91 26.90 -21.50 12.71
N LEU A 92 26.19 -22.62 12.53
CA LEU A 92 24.78 -22.59 12.11
C LEU A 92 23.88 -21.92 13.15
N LYS A 93 24.12 -22.14 14.45
CA LYS A 93 23.38 -21.43 15.52
C LYS A 93 23.61 -19.92 15.46
N VAL A 94 24.86 -19.49 15.30
CA VAL A 94 25.20 -18.06 15.15
C VAL A 94 24.55 -17.49 13.89
N LEU A 95 24.62 -18.21 12.77
CA LEU A 95 24.02 -17.79 11.51
C LEU A 95 22.50 -17.62 11.64
N GLU A 96 21.82 -18.57 12.29
CA GLU A 96 20.38 -18.49 12.56
C GLU A 96 20.02 -17.33 13.49
N LEU A 97 20.81 -17.11 14.54
CA LEU A 97 20.65 -15.96 15.43
C LEU A 97 20.77 -14.64 14.65
N VAL A 98 21.80 -14.49 13.82
CA VAL A 98 22.02 -13.29 12.98
C VAL A 98 20.84 -13.08 12.02
N ILE A 99 20.36 -14.15 11.37
CA ILE A 99 19.20 -14.07 10.48
C ILE A 99 17.94 -13.64 11.26
N HIS A 100 17.73 -14.20 12.46
CA HIS A 100 16.58 -13.84 13.29
C HIS A 100 16.65 -12.37 13.73
N LEU A 101 17.80 -11.94 14.27
CA LEU A 101 18.03 -10.56 14.67
C LEU A 101 17.78 -9.60 13.51
N THR A 102 18.34 -9.89 12.33
CA THR A 102 18.16 -9.08 11.13
C THR A 102 16.68 -8.95 10.75
N LYS A 103 15.94 -10.06 10.77
CA LYS A 103 14.49 -10.06 10.46
C LYS A 103 13.69 -9.27 11.49
N GLU A 104 14.00 -9.42 12.77
CA GLU A 104 13.31 -8.67 13.82
C GLU A 104 13.65 -7.18 13.75
N THR A 105 14.90 -6.81 13.46
CA THR A 105 15.28 -5.41 13.22
C THR A 105 14.52 -4.81 12.04
N ILE A 106 14.47 -5.50 10.89
CA ILE A 106 13.71 -5.02 9.73
C ILE A 106 12.22 -4.88 10.05
N ARG A 107 11.63 -5.88 10.72
CA ARG A 107 10.22 -5.83 11.15
C ARG A 107 9.98 -4.67 12.11
N PHE A 108 10.90 -4.45 13.05
CA PHE A 108 10.83 -3.34 13.99
C PHE A 108 10.88 -2.00 13.26
N LEU A 109 11.82 -1.81 12.32
CA LEU A 109 11.88 -0.60 11.49
C LEU A 109 10.59 -0.39 10.69
N TYR A 110 10.06 -1.44 10.07
CA TYR A 110 8.82 -1.36 9.30
C TYR A 110 7.62 -0.96 10.18
N LYS A 111 7.48 -1.59 11.36
CA LYS A 111 6.44 -1.24 12.34
C LYS A 111 6.60 0.18 12.85
N LEU A 112 7.83 0.62 13.11
CA LEU A 112 8.12 1.97 13.55
C LEU A 112 7.73 2.98 12.46
N PHE A 113 8.12 2.74 11.21
CA PHE A 113 7.76 3.61 10.09
C PHE A 113 6.24 3.71 9.90
N ILE A 114 5.51 2.58 9.92
CA ILE A 114 4.05 2.60 9.81
C ILE A 114 3.40 3.32 10.97
N THR A 115 3.83 3.03 12.20
CA THR A 115 3.21 3.60 13.39
C THR A 115 3.46 5.10 13.48
N LEU A 116 4.66 5.53 13.11
CA LEU A 116 5.11 6.91 13.23
C LEU A 116 4.68 7.80 12.07
N ILE A 117 4.53 7.25 10.85
CA ILE A 117 4.23 8.04 9.65
C ILE A 117 2.84 7.72 9.11
N TYR A 118 2.55 6.44 8.83
CA TYR A 118 1.29 6.07 8.18
C TYR A 118 0.06 6.31 9.09
N THR A 119 0.14 5.90 10.35
CA THR A 119 -0.98 6.06 11.30
C THR A 119 -1.37 7.53 11.52
N PRO A 120 -0.47 8.48 11.81
CA PRO A 120 -0.86 9.87 12.00
C PRO A 120 -1.37 10.54 10.72
N ILE A 121 -0.79 10.23 9.56
CA ILE A 121 -1.28 10.76 8.28
C ILE A 121 -2.71 10.28 8.01
N LYS A 122 -3.00 9.00 8.27
CA LYS A 122 -4.35 8.46 8.12
C LYS A 122 -5.36 9.18 9.01
N TRP A 123 -5.01 9.42 10.28
CA TRP A 123 -5.87 10.16 11.21
C TRP A 123 -6.06 11.62 10.78
N LEU A 124 -5.00 12.28 10.29
CA LEU A 124 -5.09 13.63 9.73
C LEU A 124 -6.06 13.70 8.54
N VAL A 125 -5.94 12.77 7.58
CA VAL A 125 -6.82 12.72 6.42
C VAL A 125 -8.27 12.46 6.83
N LEU A 126 -8.51 11.51 7.74
CA LEU A 126 -9.84 11.25 8.29
C LEU A 126 -10.42 12.48 9.01
N PHE A 127 -9.59 13.20 9.75
CA PHE A 127 -10.00 14.41 10.44
C PHE A 127 -10.39 15.52 9.46
N ILE A 128 -9.61 15.74 8.40
CA ILE A 128 -9.91 16.72 7.36
C ILE A 128 -11.22 16.40 6.64
N ILE A 129 -11.41 15.13 6.23
CA ILE A 129 -12.66 14.70 5.58
C ILE A 129 -13.85 14.86 6.53
N GLY A 130 -13.68 14.47 7.80
CA GLY A 130 -14.70 14.64 8.83
C GLY A 130 -15.10 16.10 9.04
N ALA A 131 -14.11 17.01 9.09
CA ALA A 131 -14.33 18.45 9.20
C ALA A 131 -15.08 19.01 7.99
N LEU A 132 -14.71 18.59 6.77
CA LEU A 132 -15.36 19.03 5.53
C LEU A 132 -16.83 18.61 5.49
N LEU A 133 -17.12 17.34 5.82
CA LEU A 133 -18.48 16.81 5.88
C LEU A 133 -19.32 17.50 6.98
N PHE A 134 -18.70 17.80 8.12
CA PHE A 134 -19.35 18.54 9.21
C PHE A 134 -19.74 19.95 8.75
N LEU A 135 -18.81 20.70 8.15
CA LEU A 135 -19.06 22.02 7.56
C LEU A 135 -20.19 21.98 6.52
N GLY A 136 -20.15 21.00 5.62
CA GLY A 136 -21.21 20.81 4.62
C GLY A 136 -22.59 20.57 5.26
N LYS A 137 -22.67 19.76 6.32
CA LYS A 137 -23.91 19.53 7.07
C LYS A 137 -24.41 20.80 7.75
N VAL A 138 -23.52 21.59 8.35
CA VAL A 138 -23.87 22.87 8.98
C VAL A 138 -24.44 23.85 7.95
N LEU A 139 -23.77 24.01 6.82
CA LEU A 139 -24.24 24.87 5.72
C LEU A 139 -25.63 24.45 5.22
N LEU A 140 -25.84 23.16 4.96
CA LEU A 140 -27.15 22.65 4.54
C LEU A 140 -28.24 22.86 5.60
N SER A 141 -27.89 22.75 6.89
CA SER A 141 -28.81 23.03 7.99
C SER A 141 -29.25 24.50 7.98
N LEU A 142 -28.30 25.43 7.80
CA LEU A 142 -28.58 26.86 7.69
C LEU A 142 -29.47 27.19 6.49
N VAL A 143 -29.18 26.62 5.31
CA VAL A 143 -30.01 26.82 4.12
C VAL A 143 -31.43 26.28 4.33
N LYS A 144 -31.57 25.08 4.90
CA LYS A 144 -32.90 24.52 5.22
C LYS A 144 -33.66 25.40 6.21
N PHE A 145 -32.97 25.95 7.21
CA PHE A 145 -33.56 26.88 8.16
C PHE A 145 -34.05 28.16 7.46
N MET A 146 -33.20 28.76 6.62
CA MET A 146 -33.54 29.94 5.81
C MET A 146 -34.76 29.70 4.92
N VAL A 147 -34.80 28.57 4.19
CA VAL A 147 -35.94 28.21 3.32
C VAL A 147 -37.21 28.01 4.16
N LYS A 148 -37.11 27.37 5.33
CA LYS A 148 -38.26 27.16 6.22
C LYS A 148 -38.83 28.48 6.72
N VAL A 149 -37.96 29.43 7.09
CA VAL A 149 -38.35 30.79 7.49
C VAL A 149 -38.98 31.53 6.31
N LEU A 150 -38.36 31.50 5.14
CA LEU A 150 -38.88 32.15 3.93
C LEU A 150 -40.28 31.63 3.56
N LEU A 151 -40.49 30.31 3.58
CA LEU A 151 -41.79 29.69 3.32
C LEU A 151 -42.82 30.05 4.40
N TRP A 152 -42.39 30.19 5.66
CA TRP A 152 -43.27 30.63 6.73
C TRP A 152 -43.71 32.09 6.53
N VAL A 153 -42.79 33.00 6.24
CA VAL A 153 -43.09 34.40 5.90
C VAL A 153 -44.01 34.49 4.69
N LEU A 154 -43.71 33.75 3.62
CA LEU A 154 -44.55 33.72 2.42
C LEU A 154 -45.97 33.25 2.76
N LYS A 155 -46.12 32.20 3.57
CA LYS A 155 -47.44 31.74 4.04
C LYS A 155 -48.17 32.81 4.87
N VAL A 156 -47.47 33.46 5.79
CA VAL A 156 -48.03 34.51 6.66
C VAL A 156 -48.49 35.71 5.84
N VAL A 157 -47.76 36.11 4.80
CA VAL A 157 -48.11 37.24 3.92
C VAL A 157 -49.21 36.86 2.92
N LEU A 158 -49.20 35.66 2.37
CA LEU A 158 -50.23 35.20 1.44
C LEU A 158 -51.58 34.94 2.14
N TYR A 159 -51.58 34.63 3.44
CA TYR A 159 -52.80 34.38 4.20
C TYR A 159 -53.79 35.56 4.24
N PRO A 160 -53.39 36.80 4.59
CA PRO A 160 -54.28 37.97 4.56
C PRO A 160 -54.70 38.34 3.14
N ILE A 161 -53.82 38.18 2.13
CA ILE A 161 -54.17 38.41 0.72
C ILE A 161 -55.29 37.44 0.28
N LYS A 162 -55.24 36.18 0.73
CA LYS A 162 -56.27 35.18 0.42
C LYS A 162 -57.60 35.48 1.12
N LEU A 163 -57.56 36.06 2.32
CA LEU A 163 -58.75 36.55 3.04
C LEU A 163 -59.38 37.76 2.35
N ILE A 164 -58.59 38.76 1.99
CA ILE A 164 -59.04 39.96 1.26
C ILE A 164 -59.59 39.57 -0.12
N GLY A 165 -58.91 38.67 -0.83
CA GLY A 165 -59.37 38.15 -2.11
C GLY A 165 -60.73 37.44 -2.03
N LYS A 166 -60.99 36.67 -0.96
CA LYS A 166 -62.32 36.07 -0.72
C LYS A 166 -63.40 37.13 -0.44
N GLY A 167 -63.07 38.18 0.32
CA GLY A 167 -63.99 39.29 0.59
C GLY A 167 -64.35 40.07 -0.67
N LEU A 168 -63.36 40.38 -1.51
CA LEU A 168 -63.59 41.03 -2.81
C LEU A 168 -64.44 40.14 -3.73
N LEU A 169 -64.20 38.83 -3.77
CA LEU A 169 -64.98 37.88 -4.58
C LEU A 169 -66.46 37.74 -4.16
N GLN A 170 -66.83 38.18 -2.96
CA GLN A 170 -68.22 38.26 -2.51
C GLN A 170 -68.93 39.54 -2.99
N LEU A 171 -68.18 40.62 -3.25
CA LEU A 171 -68.70 41.91 -3.73
C LEU A 171 -68.75 42.00 -5.27
N VAL A 172 -68.21 41.00 -5.98
CA VAL A 172 -68.17 40.96 -7.44
C VAL A 172 -69.49 40.42 -8.03
N PRO A 173 -70.16 41.16 -8.95
CA PRO A 173 -71.40 40.71 -9.60
C PRO A 173 -71.21 39.44 -10.45
N LYS A 174 -72.27 38.62 -10.58
CA LYS A 174 -72.25 37.27 -11.19
C LYS A 174 -71.58 37.19 -12.58
N GLN A 175 -71.61 38.27 -13.36
CA GLN A 175 -71.02 38.36 -14.70
C GLN A 175 -69.48 38.35 -14.69
N VAL A 176 -68.87 39.02 -13.71
CA VAL A 176 -67.40 39.07 -13.59
C VAL A 176 -66.85 37.77 -13.02
N LYS A 177 -67.62 37.06 -12.16
CA LYS A 177 -67.30 35.69 -11.75
C LYS A 177 -67.19 34.73 -12.94
N GLN A 178 -68.10 34.82 -13.91
CA GLN A 178 -68.05 33.99 -15.12
C GLN A 178 -66.85 34.34 -16.02
N ALA A 179 -66.46 35.61 -16.11
CA ALA A 179 -65.25 36.03 -16.84
C ALA A 179 -63.97 35.53 -16.17
N PHE A 180 -63.88 35.63 -14.83
CA PHE A 180 -62.77 35.05 -14.06
C PHE A 180 -62.70 33.53 -14.19
N GLN A 181 -63.84 32.85 -14.22
CA GLN A 181 -63.91 31.39 -14.40
C GLN A 181 -63.46 30.97 -15.82
N LYS A 182 -63.83 31.73 -16.85
CA LYS A 182 -63.33 31.52 -18.22
C LYS A 182 -61.82 31.74 -18.31
N LEU A 183 -61.28 32.80 -17.70
CA LEU A 183 -59.83 33.05 -17.65
C LEU A 183 -59.09 31.95 -16.90
N PHE A 184 -59.61 31.49 -15.76
CA PHE A 184 -59.03 30.38 -15.01
C PHE A 184 -59.02 29.07 -15.81
N ASN A 185 -60.12 28.75 -16.52
CA ASN A 185 -60.19 27.54 -17.34
C ASN A 185 -59.21 27.58 -18.54
N VAL A 186 -59.00 28.77 -19.13
CA VAL A 186 -57.99 28.95 -20.20
C VAL A 186 -56.58 28.78 -19.63
N LEU A 187 -56.29 29.39 -18.47
CA LEU A 187 -55.00 29.26 -17.79
C LEU A 187 -54.72 27.82 -17.34
N GLU A 188 -55.73 27.08 -16.84
CA GLU A 188 -55.62 25.65 -16.53
C GLU A 188 -55.30 24.83 -17.78
N GLY A 189 -55.92 25.16 -18.92
CA GLY A 189 -55.59 24.55 -20.21
C GLY A 189 -54.11 24.73 -20.57
N TYR A 190 -53.59 25.95 -20.48
CA TYR A 190 -52.15 26.21 -20.69
C TYR A 190 -51.27 25.50 -19.66
N PHE A 191 -51.70 25.43 -18.39
CA PHE A 191 -50.96 24.74 -17.33
C PHE A 191 -50.86 23.22 -17.59
N ILE A 192 -51.93 22.60 -18.10
CA ILE A 192 -51.95 21.19 -18.50
C ILE A 192 -51.00 20.95 -19.68
N ILE A 193 -51.00 21.84 -20.68
CA ILE A 193 -50.09 21.74 -21.83
C ILE A 193 -48.64 21.84 -21.38
N ILE A 194 -48.30 22.84 -20.57
CA ILE A 194 -46.94 23.03 -20.03
C ILE A 194 -46.53 21.83 -19.19
N LYS A 195 -47.42 21.31 -18.34
CA LYS A 195 -47.16 20.11 -17.54
C LYS A 195 -46.89 18.89 -18.42
N ASN A 196 -47.67 18.69 -19.48
CA ASN A 196 -47.51 17.60 -20.43
C ASN A 196 -46.21 17.70 -21.25
N VAL A 197 -45.80 18.92 -21.61
CA VAL A 197 -44.51 19.17 -22.27
C VAL A 197 -43.36 18.85 -21.31
N MET A 198 -43.45 19.26 -20.04
CA MET A 198 -42.45 18.89 -19.04
C MET A 198 -42.38 17.39 -18.78
N THR A 199 -43.52 16.69 -18.63
CA THR A 199 -43.50 15.22 -18.45
C THR A 199 -42.97 14.50 -19.68
N LYS A 200 -43.31 14.93 -20.89
CA LYS A 200 -42.71 14.38 -22.12
C LYS A 200 -41.20 14.65 -22.18
N GLY A 201 -40.76 15.85 -21.83
CA GLY A 201 -39.34 16.21 -21.75
C GLY A 201 -38.58 15.33 -20.75
N ILE A 202 -39.12 15.15 -19.54
CA ILE A 202 -38.55 14.27 -18.50
C ILE A 202 -38.49 12.80 -18.99
N HIS A 203 -39.53 12.32 -19.67
CA HIS A 203 -39.57 10.96 -20.20
C HIS A 203 -38.59 10.76 -21.37
N PHE A 204 -38.43 11.76 -22.23
CA PHE A 204 -37.44 11.77 -23.31
C PHE A 204 -36.01 11.79 -22.77
N ILE A 205 -35.73 12.61 -21.75
CA ILE A 205 -34.45 12.64 -21.04
C ILE A 205 -34.18 11.27 -20.39
N LYS A 206 -35.16 10.66 -19.71
CA LYS A 206 -35.03 9.29 -19.16
C LYS A 206 -34.78 8.22 -20.23
N LYS A 207 -35.33 8.38 -21.43
CA LYS A 207 -35.13 7.44 -22.56
C LYS A 207 -33.74 7.59 -23.19
N ILE A 208 -33.22 8.81 -23.27
CA ILE A 208 -31.87 9.12 -23.76
C ILE A 208 -30.80 8.67 -22.75
N PHE A 209 -31.01 8.93 -21.47
CA PHE A 209 -30.09 8.57 -20.38
C PHE A 209 -30.29 7.15 -19.85
N ARG A 210 -30.78 6.22 -20.70
CA ARG A 210 -30.91 4.80 -20.33
C ARG A 210 -29.53 4.15 -20.17
N ILE A 211 -28.96 4.36 -18.98
CA ILE A 211 -28.35 3.34 -18.12
C ILE A 211 -29.48 2.73 -17.31
#